data_AF-A0A8J8GWU1-F1
#
_entry.id   AF-A0A8J8GWU1-F1
#
_cell.length_a   1.000
_cell.length_b   1.000
_cell.length_c   1.000
_cell.angle_alpha   90.00
_cell.angle_beta   90.00
_cell.angle_gamma   90.00
#
_symmetry.space_group_name_H-M   'P 1'
#
loop_
_entity.id
_entity.type
_entity.pdbx_description
1 polymer ?
#
loop_
_entity_poly.entity_id
_entity_poly.type
_entity_poly.pdbx_seq_one_letter_code
_entity_poly.pdbx_strand_id
1 'polypeptide(L)'
;MTLRLPARRRWAGAAVAAMLGALVAIVPGAPSAAAVSSASAVIGGYPVWAHFSNPDAGRDYTIHTELQRLIDKTPAGGTIRGTIHSLSIDSVADALLRAQNRGVAVWVVVDGKNEASADPAVATIKQLAHYKFCQNTSGGHGCISTSADGDMHTKMFTFSGTVDPNGVNRSNVVWFGSANLTYATGPDAFNNAITVYGDSALYTGFVANFTDMWNRRHFTGNDYYDAASSRGYYLGTAADAYASPEGAGQTDTIVNRLNDITPNSDCRLRVGMAGVTGGRPELVSLVRRFRSAGCAVWMAVGTDAAGGIAMDSGVYADLFAAGVKIRRKDHVHDKFFLLYGLNGSAYQYRVYTGSQNWTQDALNENDEIFVKMGPETGATHPLYDAYYTHFNDAYNTGVTCTASSYPCK
;
A
#
# COMPACT_ATOMS: atom_id res chain seq x y z
N MET A 1 -50.30 -87.52 12.67
CA MET A 1 -49.42 -87.52 11.48
C MET A 1 -49.09 -86.06 11.17
N THR A 2 -47.81 -85.69 11.32
CA THR A 2 -47.10 -84.47 10.82
C THR A 2 -47.93 -83.25 10.36
N LEU A 3 -47.67 -82.04 10.84
CA LEU A 3 -46.49 -81.24 10.44
C LEU A 3 -46.18 -80.06 11.40
N ARG A 4 -44.88 -79.73 11.51
CA ARG A 4 -44.25 -78.56 12.15
C ARG A 4 -44.50 -77.27 11.31
N LEU A 5 -44.48 -76.03 11.82
CA LEU A 5 -43.32 -75.19 12.22
C LEU A 5 -43.82 -73.82 12.78
N PRO A 6 -42.96 -73.00 13.45
CA PRO A 6 -43.38 -72.14 14.55
C PRO A 6 -43.17 -70.61 14.40
N ALA A 7 -43.76 -69.91 15.38
CA ALA A 7 -43.28 -68.75 16.14
C ALA A 7 -43.03 -67.38 15.46
N ARG A 8 -43.86 -66.39 15.87
CA ARG A 8 -43.41 -65.05 16.28
C ARG A 8 -44.32 -64.51 17.41
N ARG A 9 -43.81 -64.50 18.65
CA ARG A 9 -44.45 -63.82 19.80
C ARG A 9 -44.08 -62.35 19.78
N ARG A 10 -45.07 -61.47 19.67
CA ARG A 10 -44.94 -60.03 19.87
C ARG A 10 -45.02 -59.75 21.38
N TRP A 11 -43.97 -59.16 21.94
CA TRP A 11 -43.98 -58.60 23.29
C TRP A 11 -44.07 -57.08 23.17
N ALA A 12 -45.11 -56.50 23.77
CA ALA A 12 -45.27 -55.07 23.95
C ALA A 12 -44.35 -54.61 25.10
N GLY A 13 -43.41 -53.72 24.79
CA GLY A 13 -42.53 -53.06 25.76
C GLY A 13 -42.87 -51.57 25.83
N ALA A 14 -42.97 -51.06 27.06
CA ALA A 14 -43.38 -49.71 27.42
C ALA A 14 -42.51 -48.61 26.78
N ALA A 15 -43.17 -47.52 26.37
CA ALA A 15 -42.52 -46.30 25.90
C ALA A 15 -41.99 -45.48 27.10
N VAL A 16 -40.67 -45.36 27.20
CA VAL A 16 -40.00 -44.36 28.04
C VAL A 16 -39.68 -43.17 27.15
N ALA A 17 -40.34 -42.04 27.38
CA ALA A 17 -40.05 -40.78 26.71
C ALA A 17 -38.77 -40.18 27.30
N ALA A 18 -37.64 -40.31 26.59
CA ALA A 18 -36.42 -39.58 26.90
C ALA A 18 -36.49 -38.16 26.30
N MET A 19 -36.69 -37.15 27.14
CA MET A 19 -36.48 -35.76 26.77
C MET A 19 -34.97 -35.51 26.65
N LEU A 20 -34.44 -35.46 25.43
CA LEU A 20 -33.12 -34.90 25.15
C LEU A 20 -33.22 -33.37 25.19
N GLY A 21 -32.82 -32.77 26.30
CA GLY A 21 -32.53 -31.34 26.39
C GLY A 21 -31.26 -31.04 25.59
N ALA A 22 -31.40 -30.40 24.43
CA ALA A 22 -30.27 -29.86 23.68
C ALA A 22 -29.72 -28.63 24.43
N LEU A 23 -28.60 -28.80 25.15
CA LEU A 23 -27.78 -27.67 25.56
C LEU A 23 -27.15 -27.06 24.31
N VAL A 24 -27.66 -25.92 23.87
CA VAL A 24 -26.95 -25.04 22.94
C VAL A 24 -25.78 -24.44 23.72
N ALA A 25 -24.59 -24.99 23.53
CA ALA A 25 -23.37 -24.35 23.98
C ALA A 25 -23.21 -23.04 23.19
N ILE A 26 -23.43 -21.91 23.85
CA ILE A 26 -23.06 -20.59 23.32
C ILE A 26 -21.53 -20.58 23.30
N VAL A 27 -20.94 -20.90 22.16
CA VAL A 27 -19.51 -20.69 21.92
C VAL A 27 -19.30 -19.18 21.96
N PRO A 28 -18.49 -18.63 22.89
CA PRO A 28 -18.14 -17.23 22.84
C PRO A 28 -17.47 -16.97 21.49
N GLY A 29 -18.03 -16.07 20.68
CA GLY A 29 -17.36 -15.61 19.47
C GLY A 29 -15.97 -15.12 19.86
N ALA A 30 -14.94 -15.60 19.16
CA ALA A 30 -13.58 -15.13 19.38
C ALA A 30 -13.60 -13.59 19.31
N PRO A 31 -12.98 -12.88 20.27
CA PRO A 31 -12.93 -11.42 20.22
C PRO A 31 -12.31 -11.02 18.88
N SER A 32 -13.00 -10.15 18.15
CA SER A 32 -12.43 -9.53 16.95
C SER A 32 -11.13 -8.86 17.38
N ALA A 33 -10.00 -9.28 16.80
CA ALA A 33 -8.73 -8.61 17.04
C ALA A 33 -8.90 -7.12 16.67
N ALA A 34 -8.35 -6.23 17.48
CA ALA A 34 -8.34 -4.81 17.14
C ALA A 34 -7.54 -4.59 15.85
N ALA A 35 -8.03 -3.68 14.99
CA ALA A 35 -7.31 -3.30 13.78
C ALA A 35 -5.90 -2.80 14.11
N VAL A 36 -4.93 -3.14 13.26
CA VAL A 36 -3.55 -2.68 13.46
C VAL A 36 -3.42 -1.23 13.01
N SER A 37 -2.89 -0.37 13.88
CA SER A 37 -2.66 1.05 13.55
C SER A 37 -1.18 1.36 13.34
N SER A 38 -0.28 0.66 14.04
CA SER A 38 1.16 0.82 13.86
C SER A 38 1.95 -0.42 14.26
N ALA A 39 3.17 -0.53 13.73
CA ALA A 39 4.13 -1.55 14.13
C ALA A 39 5.57 -1.06 13.94
N SER A 40 6.47 -1.49 14.81
CA SER A 40 7.91 -1.25 14.67
C SER A 40 8.65 -2.51 14.23
N ALA A 41 9.64 -2.36 13.38
CA ALA A 41 10.54 -3.43 12.93
C ALA A 41 12.00 -2.93 12.88
N VAL A 42 12.93 -3.86 12.70
CA VAL A 42 14.32 -3.55 12.35
C VAL A 42 14.62 -4.24 11.03
N ILE A 43 14.79 -3.45 9.96
CA ILE A 43 15.03 -3.97 8.61
C ILE A 43 16.43 -3.55 8.19
N GLY A 44 17.28 -4.52 7.85
CA GLY A 44 18.65 -4.23 7.44
C GLY A 44 19.49 -3.52 8.52
N GLY A 45 19.13 -3.67 9.80
CA GLY A 45 19.76 -2.97 10.93
C GLY A 45 19.19 -1.58 11.24
N TYR A 46 18.20 -1.11 10.48
CA TYR A 46 17.59 0.21 10.67
C TYR A 46 16.21 0.10 11.33
N PRO A 47 15.87 1.00 12.28
CA PRO A 47 14.52 1.10 12.80
C PRO A 47 13.54 1.49 11.68
N VAL A 48 12.43 0.79 11.63
CA VAL A 48 11.33 1.02 10.68
C VAL A 48 10.02 1.05 11.45
N TRP A 49 9.13 1.96 11.07
CA TRP A 49 7.77 2.02 11.60
C TRP A 49 6.77 1.99 10.46
N ALA A 50 5.79 1.08 10.53
CA ALA A 50 4.62 1.10 9.67
C ALA A 50 3.45 1.73 10.42
N HIS A 51 2.65 2.50 9.69
CA HIS A 51 1.41 3.10 10.16
C HIS A 51 0.31 2.82 9.15
N PHE A 52 -0.88 2.56 9.65
CA PHE A 52 -2.05 2.20 8.85
C PHE A 52 -3.23 3.09 9.24
N SER A 53 -4.08 3.43 8.28
CA SER A 53 -5.40 3.99 8.57
C SER A 53 -6.46 2.97 8.20
N ASN A 54 -7.49 2.84 9.04
CA ASN A 54 -8.64 1.98 8.82
C ASN A 54 -9.94 2.75 9.10
N PRO A 55 -10.76 3.04 8.07
CA PRO A 55 -11.95 3.87 8.21
C PRO A 55 -13.18 3.14 8.78
N ASP A 56 -13.11 1.82 9.03
CA ASP A 56 -14.29 1.03 9.43
C ASP A 56 -14.89 1.47 10.77
N ALA A 57 -14.05 2.00 11.68
CA ALA A 57 -14.47 2.56 12.95
C ALA A 57 -14.70 4.09 12.91
N GLY A 58 -14.73 4.67 11.71
CA GLY A 58 -14.72 6.11 11.47
C GLY A 58 -13.35 6.60 11.02
N ARG A 59 -13.25 7.92 10.85
CA ARG A 59 -12.04 8.57 10.33
C ARG A 59 -10.79 8.26 11.18
N ASP A 60 -9.75 7.75 10.53
CA ASP A 60 -8.50 7.31 11.17
C ASP A 60 -7.31 8.17 10.71
N TYR A 61 -6.87 9.07 11.59
CA TYR A 61 -5.74 9.98 11.33
C TYR A 61 -4.36 9.39 11.61
N THR A 62 -4.23 8.11 11.94
CA THR A 62 -2.96 7.52 12.41
C THR A 62 -1.77 7.88 11.53
N ILE A 63 -1.90 7.77 10.21
CA ILE A 63 -0.84 8.11 9.25
C ILE A 63 -0.52 9.62 9.25
N HIS A 64 -1.53 10.47 9.26
CA HIS A 64 -1.36 11.94 9.21
C HIS A 64 -0.82 12.49 10.53
N THR A 65 -1.25 11.92 11.65
CA THR A 65 -0.71 12.24 12.98
C THR A 65 0.76 11.86 13.08
N GLU A 66 1.18 10.71 12.54
CA GLU A 66 2.60 10.37 12.46
C GLU A 66 3.38 11.37 11.60
N LEU A 67 2.88 11.72 10.41
CA LEU A 67 3.54 12.70 9.55
C LEU A 67 3.68 14.06 10.25
N GLN A 68 2.63 14.54 10.92
CA GLN A 68 2.67 15.75 11.74
C GLN A 68 3.70 15.65 12.86
N ARG A 69 3.78 14.50 13.55
CA ARG A 69 4.78 14.27 14.58
C ARG A 69 6.20 14.40 14.02
N LEU A 70 6.49 13.80 12.86
CA LEU A 70 7.80 13.92 12.21
C LEU A 70 8.14 15.37 11.86
N ILE A 71 7.17 16.13 11.33
CA ILE A 71 7.31 17.55 10.99
C ILE A 71 7.56 18.41 12.23
N ASP A 72 6.72 18.26 13.26
CA ASP A 72 6.80 19.06 14.49
C ASP A 72 8.07 18.74 15.30
N LYS A 73 8.58 17.50 15.21
CA LYS A 73 9.82 17.07 15.88
C LYS A 73 11.10 17.35 15.09
N THR A 74 11.01 17.89 13.87
CA THR A 74 12.19 18.37 13.14
C THR A 74 12.73 19.63 13.82
N PRO A 75 13.99 19.64 14.28
CA PRO A 75 14.57 20.77 15.00
C PRO A 75 14.87 21.95 14.06
N ALA A 76 14.95 23.17 14.61
CA ALA A 76 15.41 24.35 13.89
C ALA A 76 16.78 24.10 13.23
N GLY A 77 17.00 24.63 12.03
CA GLY A 77 18.16 24.31 11.19
C GLY A 77 18.07 22.97 10.45
N GLY A 78 17.05 22.14 10.73
CA GLY A 78 16.74 20.94 9.97
C GLY A 78 16.16 21.23 8.59
N THR A 79 15.96 20.19 7.79
CA THR A 79 15.35 20.28 6.45
C THR A 79 14.26 19.25 6.30
N ILE A 80 13.13 19.67 5.73
CA ILE A 80 12.02 18.82 5.30
C ILE A 80 11.88 18.98 3.79
N ARG A 81 11.78 17.87 3.07
CA ARG A 81 11.37 17.85 1.65
C ARG A 81 10.16 16.95 1.50
N GLY A 82 9.08 17.44 0.89
CA GLY A 82 7.82 16.70 0.80
C GLY A 82 7.18 16.73 -0.59
N THR A 83 6.67 15.61 -1.04
CA THR A 83 5.82 15.51 -2.24
C THR A 83 4.37 15.29 -1.80
N ILE A 84 3.46 16.08 -2.36
CA ILE A 84 2.04 16.07 -2.00
C ILE A 84 1.18 15.95 -3.26
N HIS A 85 0.61 14.76 -3.52
CA HIS A 85 -0.31 14.61 -4.65
C HIS A 85 -1.61 15.40 -4.48
N SER A 86 -2.22 15.39 -3.29
CA SER A 86 -3.43 16.17 -3.04
C SER A 86 -3.56 16.53 -1.56
N LEU A 87 -4.20 17.66 -1.28
CA LEU A 87 -4.21 18.28 0.04
C LEU A 87 -5.57 18.95 0.37
N SER A 88 -6.15 18.57 1.50
CA SER A 88 -7.24 19.29 2.18
C SER A 88 -7.19 19.17 3.72
N ILE A 89 -6.17 18.52 4.27
CA ILE A 89 -5.99 18.39 5.72
C ILE A 89 -5.16 19.57 6.24
N ASP A 90 -5.87 20.57 6.78
CA ASP A 90 -5.29 21.81 7.32
C ASP A 90 -4.15 21.55 8.31
N SER A 91 -4.33 20.59 9.23
CA SER A 91 -3.37 20.32 10.30
C SER A 91 -1.99 19.87 9.81
N VAL A 92 -1.89 19.24 8.63
CA VAL A 92 -0.60 18.89 8.02
C VAL A 92 0.05 20.12 7.38
N ALA A 93 -0.73 20.94 6.65
CA ALA A 93 -0.23 22.18 6.07
C ALA A 93 0.25 23.17 7.15
N ASP A 94 -0.52 23.30 8.23
CA ASP A 94 -0.18 24.11 9.39
C ASP A 94 1.10 23.60 10.08
N ALA A 95 1.30 22.28 10.17
CA ALA A 95 2.53 21.71 10.74
C ALA A 95 3.76 22.10 9.91
N LEU A 96 3.66 22.08 8.58
CA LEU A 96 4.74 22.51 7.69
C LEU A 96 5.05 24.00 7.88
N LEU A 97 4.02 24.85 7.94
CA LEU A 97 4.21 26.28 8.18
C LEU A 97 4.80 26.55 9.58
N ARG A 98 4.34 25.83 10.63
CA ARG A 98 4.94 25.89 11.97
C ARG A 98 6.41 25.48 11.97
N ALA A 99 6.78 24.44 11.23
CA ALA A 99 8.17 24.01 11.08
C ALA A 99 9.02 25.10 10.42
N GLN A 100 8.54 25.70 9.34
CA GLN A 100 9.20 26.84 8.72
C GLN A 100 9.39 28.00 9.69
N ASN A 101 8.34 28.40 10.40
CA ASN A 101 8.39 29.51 11.37
C ASN A 101 9.33 29.22 12.55
N ARG A 102 9.57 27.94 12.87
CA ARG A 102 10.56 27.49 13.86
C ARG A 102 12.00 27.54 13.34
N GLY A 103 12.21 27.80 12.04
CA GLY A 103 13.54 27.85 11.41
C GLY A 103 13.95 26.55 10.71
N VAL A 104 13.01 25.68 10.36
CA VAL A 104 13.25 24.51 9.50
C VAL A 104 13.19 24.93 8.03
N ALA A 105 14.11 24.45 7.20
CA ALA A 105 14.01 24.63 5.75
C ALA A 105 12.97 23.65 5.19
N VAL A 106 11.79 24.14 4.84
CA VAL A 106 10.68 23.32 4.32
C VAL A 106 10.56 23.50 2.81
N TRP A 107 10.72 22.42 2.06
CA TRP A 107 10.60 22.37 0.60
C TRP A 107 9.47 21.43 0.21
N VAL A 108 8.51 21.88 -0.59
CA VAL A 108 7.41 21.02 -1.05
C VAL A 108 7.17 21.13 -2.55
N VAL A 109 6.94 19.99 -3.19
CA VAL A 109 6.35 19.91 -4.52
C VAL A 109 4.95 19.34 -4.39
N VAL A 110 4.00 19.94 -5.11
CA VAL A 110 2.58 19.59 -5.06
C VAL A 110 2.11 19.32 -6.49
N ASP A 111 1.22 18.37 -6.66
CA ASP A 111 0.60 18.12 -7.96
C ASP A 111 -0.09 19.37 -8.47
N GLY A 112 0.09 19.65 -9.76
CA GLY A 112 -0.44 20.83 -10.44
C GLY A 112 -1.95 21.03 -10.32
N LYS A 113 -2.73 19.96 -10.19
CA LYS A 113 -4.21 20.03 -10.04
C LYS A 113 -4.62 20.82 -8.81
N ASN A 114 -3.75 20.91 -7.80
CA ASN A 114 -4.03 21.65 -6.57
C ASN A 114 -3.79 23.16 -6.71
N GLU A 115 -3.11 23.64 -7.76
CA GLU A 115 -2.71 25.06 -7.85
C GLU A 115 -3.90 26.01 -7.81
N ALA A 116 -4.97 25.67 -8.52
CA ALA A 116 -6.20 26.44 -8.60
C ALA A 116 -7.16 26.19 -7.42
N SER A 117 -6.81 25.27 -6.50
CA SER A 117 -7.66 24.98 -5.34
C SER A 117 -7.76 26.17 -4.39
N ALA A 118 -8.97 26.41 -3.90
CA ALA A 118 -9.28 27.40 -2.86
C ALA A 118 -9.30 26.79 -1.45
N ASP A 119 -8.92 25.52 -1.30
CA ASP A 119 -8.86 24.84 -0.01
C ASP A 119 -7.89 25.56 0.96
N PRO A 120 -8.25 25.76 2.24
CA PRO A 120 -7.39 26.43 3.22
C PRO A 120 -6.01 25.80 3.37
N ALA A 121 -5.89 24.48 3.30
CA ALA A 121 -4.61 23.80 3.39
C ALA A 121 -3.68 24.18 2.21
N VAL A 122 -4.23 24.34 1.01
CA VAL A 122 -3.48 24.82 -0.16
C VAL A 122 -3.06 26.28 0.01
N ALA A 123 -3.93 27.12 0.56
CA ALA A 123 -3.59 28.50 0.91
C ALA A 123 -2.44 28.58 1.95
N THR A 124 -2.41 27.67 2.92
CA THR A 124 -1.31 27.54 3.89
C THR A 124 -0.01 27.10 3.23
N ILE A 125 -0.03 26.13 2.31
CA ILE A 125 1.18 25.72 1.56
C ILE A 125 1.78 26.88 0.77
N LYS A 126 0.96 27.74 0.18
CA LYS A 126 1.42 28.94 -0.56
C LYS A 126 2.14 29.97 0.32
N GLN A 127 2.13 29.82 1.65
CA GLN A 127 2.89 30.66 2.59
C GLN A 127 4.30 30.10 2.89
N LEU A 128 4.63 28.90 2.40
CA LEU A 128 5.97 28.36 2.54
C LEU A 128 6.96 29.17 1.67
N ALA A 129 8.20 29.27 2.11
CA ALA A 129 9.28 29.92 1.37
C ALA A 129 9.68 29.11 0.12
N HIS A 130 9.51 27.78 0.18
CA HIS A 130 9.86 26.88 -0.90
C HIS A 130 8.70 25.91 -1.19
N TYR A 131 7.77 26.35 -2.04
CA TYR A 131 6.74 25.49 -2.63
C TYR A 131 6.78 25.56 -4.16
N LYS A 132 6.33 24.50 -4.83
CA LYS A 132 6.05 24.48 -6.26
C LYS A 132 4.85 23.60 -6.56
N PHE A 133 3.98 24.08 -7.44
CA PHE A 133 2.99 23.24 -8.12
C PHE A 133 3.59 22.72 -9.42
N CYS A 134 3.43 21.43 -9.67
CA CYS A 134 4.04 20.76 -10.80
C CYS A 134 3.21 20.90 -12.06
N GLN A 135 3.88 21.13 -13.17
CA GLN A 135 3.29 21.36 -14.47
C GLN A 135 4.33 21.01 -15.53
N ASN A 136 3.89 20.44 -16.64
CA ASN A 136 4.72 20.18 -17.81
C ASN A 136 4.21 20.91 -19.06
N THR A 137 5.01 20.92 -20.12
CA THR A 137 4.69 21.63 -21.38
C THR A 137 3.55 21.02 -22.17
N SER A 138 3.16 19.78 -21.87
CA SER A 138 2.04 19.07 -22.50
C SER A 138 0.70 19.36 -21.82
N GLY A 139 0.69 20.16 -20.75
CA GLY A 139 -0.50 20.49 -19.96
C GLY A 139 -0.75 19.57 -18.77
N GLY A 140 0.10 18.57 -18.54
CA GLY A 140 0.01 17.67 -17.38
C GLY A 140 0.54 18.30 -16.09
N HIS A 141 0.34 17.58 -14.99
CA HIS A 141 0.55 18.04 -13.62
C HIS A 141 1.72 17.35 -12.88
N GLY A 142 2.43 16.45 -13.59
CA GLY A 142 3.70 15.87 -13.16
C GLY A 142 4.84 16.90 -13.09
N CYS A 143 5.78 16.67 -12.19
CA CYS A 143 7.03 17.40 -12.08
C CYS A 143 8.08 16.85 -13.04
N ILE A 144 8.19 15.53 -13.14
CA ILE A 144 9.16 14.83 -14.00
C ILE A 144 8.48 14.39 -15.30
N SER A 145 7.26 13.89 -15.20
CA SER A 145 6.48 13.42 -16.34
C SER A 145 6.24 14.50 -17.39
N THR A 146 6.30 14.10 -18.66
CA THR A 146 5.94 14.88 -19.84
C THR A 146 4.57 14.50 -20.42
N SER A 147 3.86 13.52 -19.82
CA SER A 147 2.52 13.12 -20.25
C SER A 147 1.50 14.25 -20.04
N ALA A 148 0.57 14.43 -20.98
CA ALA A 148 -0.54 15.38 -20.82
C ALA A 148 -1.49 14.96 -19.69
N ASP A 149 -1.61 13.66 -19.43
CA ASP A 149 -2.45 13.08 -18.38
C ASP A 149 -1.66 12.80 -17.09
N GLY A 150 -0.33 13.01 -17.11
CA GLY A 150 0.55 12.65 -16.01
C GLY A 150 0.41 13.57 -14.80
N ASP A 151 0.36 12.97 -13.62
CA ASP A 151 0.27 13.63 -12.31
C ASP A 151 1.56 13.48 -11.50
N MET A 152 1.82 14.41 -10.58
CA MET A 152 2.75 14.14 -9.48
C MET A 152 1.99 13.35 -8.41
N HIS A 153 2.07 12.03 -8.49
CA HIS A 153 1.30 11.12 -7.65
C HIS A 153 2.14 10.51 -6.50
N THR A 154 3.36 10.99 -6.29
CA THR A 154 4.23 10.55 -5.18
C THR A 154 3.78 11.14 -3.85
N LYS A 155 3.70 10.30 -2.79
CA LYS A 155 3.47 10.76 -1.41
C LYS A 155 4.66 10.34 -0.53
N MET A 156 5.62 11.24 -0.36
CA MET A 156 6.82 11.00 0.44
C MET A 156 7.29 12.27 1.14
N PHE A 157 8.02 12.08 2.24
CA PHE A 157 8.75 13.14 2.94
C PHE A 157 10.13 12.64 3.34
N THR A 158 11.12 13.53 3.32
CA THR A 158 12.43 13.31 3.93
C THR A 158 12.70 14.36 4.98
N PHE A 159 13.34 13.94 6.07
CA PHE A 159 13.73 14.78 7.19
C PHE A 159 15.22 14.61 7.45
N SER A 160 15.98 15.69 7.45
CA SER A 160 17.43 15.61 7.75
C SER A 160 17.69 15.09 9.17
N GLY A 161 16.77 15.40 10.09
CA GLY A 161 16.63 14.70 11.36
C GLY A 161 15.31 15.03 12.06
N THR A 162 14.81 14.08 12.84
CA THR A 162 13.59 14.19 13.65
C THR A 162 13.65 13.17 14.78
N VAL A 163 12.56 12.97 15.52
CA VAL A 163 12.49 12.03 16.64
C VAL A 163 11.70 10.80 16.21
N ASP A 164 12.09 9.59 16.58
CA ASP A 164 11.27 8.39 16.37
C ASP A 164 10.15 8.26 17.44
N PRO A 165 9.20 7.32 17.32
CA PRO A 165 8.13 7.18 18.32
C PRO A 165 8.61 6.80 19.72
N ASN A 166 9.85 6.33 19.88
CA ASN A 166 10.47 6.05 21.17
C ASN A 166 11.20 7.25 21.78
N GLY A 167 11.13 8.43 21.14
CA GLY A 167 11.77 9.64 21.66
C GLY A 167 13.25 9.78 21.29
N VAL A 168 13.77 8.94 20.38
CA VAL A 168 15.19 8.98 19.98
C VAL A 168 15.39 9.90 18.78
N ASN A 169 16.37 10.79 18.86
CA ASN A 169 16.78 11.61 17.71
C ASN A 169 17.38 10.72 16.60
N ARG A 170 16.87 10.86 15.38
CA ARG A 170 17.30 10.14 14.19
C ARG A 170 17.64 11.13 13.09
N SER A 171 18.62 10.80 12.26
CA SER A 171 18.93 11.49 11.01
C SER A 171 18.50 10.62 9.82
N ASN A 172 18.53 11.20 8.62
CA ASN A 172 18.24 10.49 7.36
C ASN A 172 16.92 9.73 7.41
N VAL A 173 15.84 10.45 7.70
CA VAL A 173 14.52 9.86 7.89
C VAL A 173 13.71 9.99 6.62
N VAL A 174 13.13 8.89 6.17
CA VAL A 174 12.28 8.84 4.98
C VAL A 174 10.91 8.32 5.39
N TRP A 175 9.85 9.05 5.05
CA TRP A 175 8.46 8.65 5.18
C TRP A 175 7.85 8.52 3.79
N PHE A 176 7.10 7.46 3.52
CA PHE A 176 6.42 7.26 2.23
C PHE A 176 5.21 6.34 2.39
N GLY A 177 4.26 6.41 1.47
CA GLY A 177 3.11 5.52 1.50
C GLY A 177 2.05 5.83 0.46
N SER A 178 0.84 5.33 0.71
CA SER A 178 -0.31 5.44 -0.20
C SER A 178 -1.21 6.65 0.08
N ALA A 179 -1.20 7.18 1.31
CA ALA A 179 -2.16 8.17 1.75
C ALA A 179 -1.94 9.54 1.10
N ASN A 180 -3.00 10.07 0.48
CA ASN A 180 -3.06 11.49 0.17
C ASN A 180 -3.25 12.32 1.45
N LEU A 181 -3.01 13.63 1.36
CA LEU A 181 -3.25 14.56 2.47
C LEU A 181 -4.65 15.20 2.39
N THR A 182 -5.63 14.44 1.89
CA THR A 182 -7.05 14.82 1.84
C THR A 182 -7.86 13.96 2.79
N TYR A 183 -8.99 14.45 3.30
CA TYR A 183 -9.85 13.66 4.18
C TYR A 183 -10.35 12.36 3.49
N ALA A 184 -10.87 12.47 2.28
CA ALA A 184 -11.53 11.37 1.57
C ALA A 184 -10.62 10.18 1.23
N THR A 185 -9.36 10.43 0.86
CA THR A 185 -8.40 9.38 0.45
C THR A 185 -7.23 9.23 1.42
N GLY A 186 -7.31 9.91 2.55
CA GLY A 186 -6.39 9.78 3.67
C GLY A 186 -7.10 9.04 4.80
N PRO A 187 -7.58 9.75 5.84
CA PRO A 187 -8.12 9.12 7.03
C PRO A 187 -9.51 8.48 6.84
N ASP A 188 -10.23 8.80 5.76
CA ASP A 188 -11.49 8.13 5.39
C ASP A 188 -11.25 6.89 4.48
N ALA A 189 -10.01 6.39 4.39
CA ALA A 189 -9.62 5.26 3.53
C ALA A 189 -8.58 4.34 4.17
N PHE A 190 -8.57 3.08 3.73
CA PHE A 190 -7.49 2.15 4.06
C PHE A 190 -6.21 2.61 3.36
N ASN A 191 -5.18 2.89 4.14
CA ASN A 191 -3.87 3.29 3.64
C ASN A 191 -2.77 2.69 4.51
N ASN A 192 -1.55 2.75 3.98
CA ASN A 192 -0.33 2.41 4.70
C ASN A 192 0.76 3.45 4.46
N ALA A 193 1.65 3.60 5.43
CA ALA A 193 2.86 4.39 5.31
C ALA A 193 4.00 3.74 6.11
N ILE A 194 5.23 3.94 5.65
CA ILE A 194 6.45 3.48 6.30
C ILE A 194 7.34 4.67 6.58
N THR A 195 7.92 4.70 7.78
CA THR A 195 9.05 5.55 8.15
C THR A 195 10.30 4.69 8.32
N VAL A 196 11.36 4.99 7.58
CA VAL A 196 12.70 4.40 7.75
C VAL A 196 13.62 5.43 8.40
N TYR A 197 14.35 5.02 9.43
CA TYR A 197 15.25 5.90 10.18
C TYR A 197 16.72 5.50 9.98
N GLY A 198 17.54 6.43 9.47
CA GLY A 198 18.99 6.31 9.50
C GLY A 198 19.66 5.72 8.25
N ASP A 199 18.90 5.12 7.33
CA ASP A 199 19.44 4.60 6.07
C ASP A 199 19.80 5.76 5.14
N SER A 200 21.08 6.16 5.16
CA SER A 200 21.56 7.30 4.38
C SER A 200 21.46 7.08 2.87
N ALA A 201 21.62 5.84 2.39
CA ALA A 201 21.55 5.55 0.96
C ALA A 201 20.13 5.73 0.44
N LEU A 202 19.15 5.19 1.17
CA LEU A 202 17.73 5.39 0.88
C LEU A 202 17.37 6.88 0.93
N TYR A 203 17.75 7.57 2.00
CA TYR A 203 17.51 9.01 2.15
C TYR A 203 18.09 9.81 0.99
N THR A 204 19.34 9.56 0.60
CA THR A 204 19.98 10.26 -0.53
C THR A 204 19.25 10.00 -1.84
N GLY A 205 18.78 8.78 -2.10
CA GLY A 205 18.00 8.45 -3.30
C GLY A 205 16.67 9.21 -3.37
N PHE A 206 15.92 9.23 -2.26
CA PHE A 206 14.68 9.99 -2.16
C PHE A 206 14.90 11.51 -2.24
N VAL A 207 16.00 12.03 -1.69
CA VAL A 207 16.40 13.44 -1.89
C VAL A 207 16.74 13.72 -3.34
N ALA A 208 17.40 12.79 -4.05
CA ALA A 208 17.69 12.94 -5.49
C ALA A 208 16.39 12.97 -6.31
N ASN A 209 15.45 12.07 -6.03
CA ASN A 209 14.12 12.06 -6.65
C ASN A 209 13.38 13.38 -6.45
N PHE A 210 13.30 13.85 -5.20
CA PHE A 210 12.70 15.15 -4.89
C PHE A 210 13.41 16.30 -5.60
N THR A 211 14.74 16.25 -5.71
CA THR A 211 15.52 17.30 -6.40
C THR A 211 15.18 17.35 -7.89
N ASP A 212 15.00 16.20 -8.54
CA ASP A 212 14.57 16.15 -9.94
C ASP A 212 13.14 16.68 -10.11
N MET A 213 12.22 16.34 -9.21
CA MET A 213 10.86 16.91 -9.19
C MET A 213 10.88 18.42 -8.95
N TRP A 214 11.63 18.90 -7.96
CA TRP A 214 11.76 20.33 -7.65
C TRP A 214 12.30 21.14 -8.84
N ASN A 215 13.24 20.56 -9.57
CA ASN A 215 13.82 21.17 -10.76
C ASN A 215 12.97 20.95 -12.03
N ARG A 216 11.86 20.20 -11.92
CA ARG A 216 11.01 19.77 -13.04
C ARG A 216 11.83 19.21 -14.20
N ARG A 217 12.72 18.26 -13.88
CA ARG A 217 13.61 17.64 -14.87
C ARG A 217 12.83 16.60 -15.67
N HIS A 218 12.78 16.82 -16.98
CA HIS A 218 12.13 15.94 -17.94
C HIS A 218 13.16 15.09 -18.69
N PHE A 219 12.76 13.90 -19.11
CA PHE A 219 13.61 12.92 -19.78
C PHE A 219 12.97 12.46 -21.08
N THR A 220 13.80 12.15 -22.08
CA THR A 220 13.34 11.72 -23.41
C THR A 220 12.47 10.47 -23.29
N GLY A 221 11.34 10.44 -24.01
CA GLY A 221 10.44 9.28 -24.01
C GLY A 221 9.58 9.11 -22.76
N ASN A 222 9.47 10.16 -21.93
CA ASN A 222 8.85 10.10 -20.60
C ASN A 222 9.50 9.03 -19.70
N ASP A 223 10.82 8.89 -19.81
CA ASP A 223 11.55 7.77 -19.22
C ASP A 223 12.48 8.23 -18.10
N TYR A 224 11.93 8.31 -16.89
CA TYR A 224 12.70 8.68 -15.71
C TYR A 224 13.52 7.51 -15.18
N TYR A 225 12.89 6.33 -15.07
CA TYR A 225 13.52 5.14 -14.52
C TYR A 225 14.66 4.63 -15.41
N ASP A 226 15.88 4.64 -14.87
CA ASP A 226 17.07 4.16 -15.55
C ASP A 226 18.07 3.62 -14.52
N ALA A 227 18.04 2.29 -14.36
CA ALA A 227 18.93 1.59 -13.44
C ALA A 227 20.42 1.75 -13.80
N ALA A 228 20.78 1.92 -15.08
CA ALA A 228 22.17 2.03 -15.51
C ALA A 228 22.80 3.34 -15.04
N SER A 229 22.02 4.41 -14.94
CA SER A 229 22.46 5.70 -14.38
C SER A 229 22.07 5.91 -12.91
N SER A 230 21.45 4.91 -12.26
CA SER A 230 20.86 5.01 -10.91
C SER A 230 19.79 6.11 -10.77
N ARG A 231 19.16 6.51 -11.88
CA ARG A 231 18.07 7.49 -11.89
C ARG A 231 16.74 6.77 -11.68
N GLY A 232 15.95 7.23 -10.73
CA GLY A 232 14.74 6.52 -10.32
C GLY A 232 15.01 5.10 -9.78
N TYR A 233 16.25 4.76 -9.43
CA TYR A 233 16.68 3.45 -8.96
C TYR A 233 17.60 3.64 -7.76
N TYR A 234 17.04 3.49 -6.56
CA TYR A 234 17.70 3.84 -5.31
C TYR A 234 17.81 2.62 -4.42
N LEU A 235 19.04 2.19 -4.14
CA LEU A 235 19.31 1.01 -3.33
C LEU A 235 19.73 1.40 -1.92
N GLY A 236 19.02 0.88 -0.94
CA GLY A 236 19.30 1.03 0.48
C GLY A 236 19.45 -0.33 1.14
N THR A 237 19.83 -0.32 2.42
CA THR A 237 19.89 -1.58 3.20
C THR A 237 18.52 -1.92 3.77
N ALA A 238 17.76 -0.92 4.19
CA ALA A 238 16.42 -1.08 4.74
C ALA A 238 15.37 -1.26 3.63
N ALA A 239 15.56 -0.64 2.48
CA ALA A 239 14.65 -0.73 1.33
C ALA A 239 15.32 -0.31 0.03
N ASP A 240 14.79 -0.81 -1.09
CA ASP A 240 15.06 -0.30 -2.43
C ASP A 240 13.83 0.50 -2.91
N ALA A 241 14.04 1.64 -3.55
CA ALA A 241 12.99 2.49 -4.11
C ALA A 241 13.18 2.71 -5.61
N TYR A 242 12.06 2.69 -6.32
CA TYR A 242 11.97 2.83 -7.77
C TYR A 242 10.98 3.93 -8.08
N ALA A 243 11.34 4.85 -8.95
CA ALA A 243 10.49 5.99 -9.30
C ALA A 243 10.19 6.02 -10.79
N SER A 244 8.91 6.25 -11.11
CA SER A 244 8.38 6.38 -12.46
C SER A 244 8.27 7.87 -12.86
N PRO A 245 7.98 8.20 -14.12
CA PRO A 245 7.53 7.33 -15.22
C PRO A 245 8.63 6.39 -15.75
N GLU A 246 8.27 5.16 -16.11
CA GLU A 246 9.10 4.26 -16.92
C GLU A 246 8.81 4.48 -18.40
N GLY A 247 9.84 4.42 -19.27
CA GLY A 247 9.65 4.52 -20.70
C GLY A 247 8.72 3.45 -21.27
N ALA A 248 7.95 3.79 -22.30
CA ALA A 248 7.06 2.84 -22.96
C ALA A 248 7.82 1.60 -23.45
N GLY A 249 7.33 0.41 -23.08
CA GLY A 249 7.96 -0.87 -23.42
C GLY A 249 9.14 -1.28 -22.54
N GLN A 250 9.50 -0.49 -21.52
CA GLN A 250 10.38 -0.96 -20.45
C GLN A 250 9.74 -2.11 -19.65
N THR A 251 10.58 -2.92 -19.01
CA THR A 251 10.09 -3.97 -18.12
C THR A 251 9.68 -3.37 -16.78
N ASP A 252 8.37 -3.34 -16.55
CA ASP A 252 7.69 -2.94 -15.32
C ASP A 252 8.49 -3.26 -14.03
N THR A 253 8.79 -2.23 -13.24
CA THR A 253 9.56 -2.35 -11.97
C THR A 253 8.91 -3.29 -10.96
N ILE A 254 7.58 -3.32 -10.83
CA ILE A 254 6.87 -4.25 -9.95
C ILE A 254 7.04 -5.67 -10.45
N VAL A 255 6.87 -5.91 -11.77
CA VAL A 255 7.08 -7.23 -12.38
C VAL A 255 8.49 -7.73 -12.09
N ASN A 256 9.48 -6.89 -12.34
CA ASN A 256 10.88 -7.20 -12.10
C ASN A 256 11.17 -7.60 -10.64
N ARG A 257 10.57 -6.90 -9.66
CA ARG A 257 10.82 -7.16 -8.23
C ARG A 257 9.99 -8.28 -7.63
N LEU A 258 8.82 -8.57 -8.18
CA LEU A 258 8.07 -9.77 -7.82
C LEU A 258 8.73 -11.02 -8.42
N ASN A 259 9.32 -10.91 -9.61
CA ASN A 259 10.00 -12.02 -10.28
C ASN A 259 11.33 -12.45 -9.62
N ASP A 260 11.79 -11.74 -8.59
CA ASP A 260 12.89 -12.18 -7.72
C ASP A 260 12.54 -13.47 -6.94
N ILE A 261 11.25 -13.77 -6.79
CA ILE A 261 10.76 -14.93 -6.05
C ILE A 261 10.45 -16.09 -7.00
N THR A 262 10.97 -17.27 -6.66
CA THR A 262 10.62 -18.54 -7.30
C THR A 262 9.30 -19.04 -6.70
N PRO A 263 8.17 -19.02 -7.44
CA PRO A 263 6.89 -19.42 -6.90
C PRO A 263 6.80 -20.96 -6.80
N ASN A 264 6.16 -21.43 -5.74
CA ASN A 264 5.84 -22.84 -5.49
C ASN A 264 4.57 -22.95 -4.62
N SER A 265 4.22 -24.14 -4.15
CA SER A 265 3.03 -24.37 -3.31
C SER A 265 3.05 -23.69 -1.94
N ASP A 266 4.22 -23.29 -1.44
CA ASP A 266 4.36 -22.59 -0.16
C ASP A 266 4.25 -21.08 -0.31
N CYS A 267 4.41 -20.56 -1.53
CA CYS A 267 4.30 -19.13 -1.83
C CYS A 267 2.93 -18.56 -1.42
N ARG A 268 2.94 -17.36 -0.83
CA ARG A 268 1.75 -16.59 -0.45
C ARG A 268 1.90 -15.15 -0.91
N LEU A 269 1.02 -14.71 -1.81
CA LEU A 269 0.94 -13.32 -2.29
C LEU A 269 -0.38 -12.68 -1.85
N ARG A 270 -0.31 -11.52 -1.22
CA ARG A 270 -1.49 -10.73 -0.82
C ARG A 270 -1.35 -9.32 -1.35
N VAL A 271 -2.40 -8.79 -1.97
CA VAL A 271 -2.36 -7.49 -2.66
C VAL A 271 -3.49 -6.61 -2.15
N GLY A 272 -3.15 -5.49 -1.51
CA GLY A 272 -4.08 -4.41 -1.17
C GLY A 272 -3.91 -3.28 -2.18
N MET A 273 -4.91 -3.04 -3.01
CA MET A 273 -4.77 -2.13 -4.15
C MET A 273 -6.01 -1.29 -4.41
N ALA A 274 -5.84 0.02 -4.57
CA ALA A 274 -6.95 0.91 -4.87
C ALA A 274 -7.52 0.67 -6.28
N GLY A 275 -6.68 0.40 -7.27
CA GLY A 275 -7.11 0.12 -8.64
C GLY A 275 -6.17 -0.80 -9.41
N VAL A 276 -6.73 -1.62 -10.30
CA VAL A 276 -6.00 -2.57 -11.15
C VAL A 276 -6.54 -2.50 -12.58
N THR A 277 -5.72 -2.18 -13.57
CA THR A 277 -6.17 -2.10 -14.98
C THR A 277 -5.39 -3.07 -15.88
N GLY A 278 -5.87 -3.25 -17.11
CA GLY A 278 -5.24 -4.06 -18.16
C GLY A 278 -3.95 -3.44 -18.71
N GLY A 279 -3.59 -2.24 -18.27
CA GLY A 279 -2.40 -1.50 -18.69
C GLY A 279 -1.07 -2.02 -18.14
N ARG A 280 -1.08 -3.08 -17.32
CA ARG A 280 0.14 -3.78 -16.87
C ARG A 280 0.02 -5.29 -17.17
N PRO A 281 -0.03 -5.70 -18.46
CA PRO A 281 -0.35 -7.09 -18.82
C PRO A 281 0.70 -8.10 -18.34
N GLU A 282 1.96 -7.71 -18.22
CA GLU A 282 3.05 -8.53 -17.67
C GLU A 282 2.84 -8.80 -16.18
N LEU A 283 2.25 -7.86 -15.43
CA LEU A 283 1.93 -8.01 -14.02
C LEU A 283 0.80 -9.03 -13.82
N VAL A 284 -0.25 -8.95 -14.64
CA VAL A 284 -1.33 -9.97 -14.65
C VAL A 284 -0.76 -11.34 -15.03
N SER A 285 0.10 -11.40 -16.05
CA SER A 285 0.77 -12.63 -16.49
C SER A 285 1.65 -13.24 -15.40
N LEU A 286 2.39 -12.40 -14.65
CA LEU A 286 3.21 -12.83 -13.51
C LEU A 286 2.35 -13.44 -12.40
N VAL A 287 1.24 -12.82 -12.04
CA VAL A 287 0.31 -13.36 -11.03
C VAL A 287 -0.28 -14.70 -11.49
N ARG A 288 -0.66 -14.83 -12.77
CA ARG A 288 -1.11 -16.11 -13.35
C ARG A 288 -0.03 -17.19 -13.26
N ARG A 289 1.23 -16.83 -13.50
CA ARG A 289 2.38 -17.75 -13.36
C ARG A 289 2.60 -18.20 -11.92
N PHE A 290 2.44 -17.29 -10.96
CA PHE A 290 2.51 -17.60 -9.53
C PHE A 290 1.42 -18.61 -9.16
N ARG A 291 0.19 -18.38 -9.62
CA ARG A 291 -0.92 -19.33 -9.44
C ARG A 291 -0.66 -20.69 -10.06
N SER A 292 -0.16 -20.75 -11.29
CA SER A 292 0.15 -22.03 -11.95
C SER A 292 1.24 -22.83 -11.24
N ALA A 293 2.16 -22.15 -10.54
CA ALA A 293 3.20 -22.79 -9.73
C ALA A 293 2.71 -23.20 -8.32
N GLY A 294 1.44 -22.95 -7.98
CA GLY A 294 0.85 -23.31 -6.69
C GLY A 294 0.87 -22.20 -5.64
N CYS A 295 1.35 -21.00 -5.95
CA CYS A 295 1.30 -19.88 -5.02
C CYS A 295 -0.16 -19.54 -4.70
N ALA A 296 -0.47 -19.35 -3.42
CA ALA A 296 -1.78 -18.86 -3.02
C ALA A 296 -1.81 -17.33 -3.12
N VAL A 297 -2.83 -16.79 -3.81
CA VAL A 297 -2.95 -15.36 -4.09
C VAL A 297 -4.30 -14.84 -3.64
N TRP A 298 -4.29 -13.74 -2.89
CA TRP A 298 -5.46 -13.00 -2.44
C TRP A 298 -5.35 -11.52 -2.80
N MET A 299 -6.48 -10.89 -3.12
CA MET A 299 -6.53 -9.46 -3.41
C MET A 299 -7.71 -8.80 -2.67
N ALA A 300 -7.43 -7.67 -2.02
CA ALA A 300 -8.43 -6.72 -1.55
C ALA A 300 -8.33 -5.49 -2.45
N VAL A 301 -9.41 -5.19 -3.18
CA VAL A 301 -9.42 -4.13 -4.20
C VAL A 301 -10.47 -3.08 -3.86
N GLY A 302 -10.12 -1.82 -4.11
CA GLY A 302 -11.00 -0.67 -3.95
C GLY A 302 -12.21 -0.66 -4.87
N THR A 303 -12.93 0.45 -4.81
CA THR A 303 -14.14 0.67 -5.60
C THR A 303 -13.96 1.70 -6.70
N ASP A 304 -14.61 1.47 -7.83
CA ASP A 304 -14.80 2.46 -8.87
C ASP A 304 -15.86 3.50 -8.45
N ALA A 305 -16.04 4.53 -9.28
CA ALA A 305 -17.00 5.60 -9.04
C ALA A 305 -18.47 5.14 -9.06
N ALA A 306 -18.78 3.95 -9.58
CA ALA A 306 -20.12 3.35 -9.65
C ALA A 306 -20.37 2.32 -8.52
N GLY A 307 -19.46 2.23 -7.55
CA GLY A 307 -19.50 1.29 -6.42
C GLY A 307 -19.16 -0.15 -6.79
N GLY A 308 -18.69 -0.39 -8.02
CA GLY A 308 -18.13 -1.67 -8.45
C GLY A 308 -16.68 -1.82 -8.01
N ILE A 309 -16.09 -3.00 -8.19
CA ILE A 309 -14.65 -3.20 -8.02
C ILE A 309 -13.84 -2.34 -9.00
N ALA A 310 -12.80 -1.66 -8.51
CA ALA A 310 -11.85 -0.90 -9.33
C ALA A 310 -10.88 -1.83 -10.06
N MET A 311 -11.41 -2.68 -10.93
CA MET A 311 -10.65 -3.63 -11.73
C MET A 311 -11.26 -3.79 -13.12
N ASP A 312 -10.43 -3.71 -14.16
CA ASP A 312 -10.90 -3.95 -15.53
C ASP A 312 -11.47 -5.37 -15.71
N SER A 313 -12.54 -5.49 -16.51
CA SER A 313 -13.24 -6.76 -16.75
C SER A 313 -12.35 -7.88 -17.26
N GLY A 314 -11.42 -7.58 -18.18
CA GLY A 314 -10.46 -8.54 -18.72
C GLY A 314 -9.50 -9.06 -17.65
N VAL A 315 -8.95 -8.14 -16.82
CA VAL A 315 -8.07 -8.51 -15.71
C VAL A 315 -8.81 -9.33 -14.66
N TYR A 316 -10.03 -8.91 -14.33
CA TYR A 316 -10.91 -9.63 -13.42
C TYR A 316 -11.12 -11.08 -13.89
N ALA A 317 -11.52 -11.27 -15.15
CA ALA A 317 -11.73 -12.60 -15.72
C ALA A 317 -10.45 -13.46 -15.70
N ASP A 318 -9.31 -12.89 -16.09
CA ASP A 318 -8.02 -13.58 -16.14
C ASP A 318 -7.54 -14.05 -14.76
N LEU A 319 -7.66 -13.19 -13.74
CA LEU A 319 -7.25 -13.50 -12.38
C LEU A 319 -8.19 -14.53 -11.73
N PHE A 320 -9.50 -14.45 -12.00
CA PHE A 320 -10.45 -15.48 -11.57
C PHE A 320 -10.18 -16.83 -12.23
N ALA A 321 -9.91 -16.85 -13.53
CA ALA A 321 -9.54 -18.07 -14.25
C ALA A 321 -8.26 -18.72 -13.69
N ALA A 322 -7.33 -17.91 -13.18
CA ALA A 322 -6.13 -18.39 -12.47
C ALA A 322 -6.38 -18.80 -11.00
N GLY A 323 -7.60 -18.64 -10.50
CA GLY A 323 -8.01 -19.02 -9.14
C GLY A 323 -7.63 -18.02 -8.05
N VAL A 324 -7.31 -16.77 -8.40
CA VAL A 324 -7.04 -15.69 -7.43
C VAL A 324 -8.29 -15.44 -6.59
N LYS A 325 -8.12 -15.28 -5.28
CA LYS A 325 -9.23 -14.99 -4.35
C LYS A 325 -9.38 -13.48 -4.20
N ILE A 326 -10.40 -12.91 -4.84
CA ILE A 326 -10.60 -11.46 -4.89
C ILE A 326 -11.76 -11.05 -3.98
N ARG A 327 -11.54 -9.98 -3.23
CA ARG A 327 -12.59 -9.28 -2.48
C ARG A 327 -12.56 -7.81 -2.83
N ARG A 328 -13.74 -7.22 -2.95
CA ARG A 328 -13.94 -5.78 -3.08
C ARG A 328 -14.17 -5.19 -1.70
N LYS A 329 -13.52 -4.08 -1.37
CA LYS A 329 -13.75 -3.35 -0.13
C LYS A 329 -13.83 -1.85 -0.44
N ASP A 330 -14.85 -1.20 0.10
CA ASP A 330 -15.01 0.25 -0.03
C ASP A 330 -13.82 0.97 0.59
N HIS A 331 -13.43 2.10 0.00
CA HIS A 331 -12.38 2.97 0.50
C HIS A 331 -10.99 2.32 0.66
N VAL A 332 -10.68 1.22 -0.05
CA VAL A 332 -9.28 0.78 -0.16
C VAL A 332 -8.53 1.78 -1.02
N HIS A 333 -7.61 2.52 -0.40
CA HIS A 333 -6.67 3.40 -1.07
C HIS A 333 -5.21 2.91 -0.94
N ASP A 334 -5.01 1.73 -0.36
CA ASP A 334 -3.72 1.05 -0.31
C ASP A 334 -3.09 0.82 -1.68
N LYS A 335 -1.76 0.77 -1.69
CA LYS A 335 -0.94 0.29 -2.80
C LYS A 335 0.20 -0.54 -2.24
N PHE A 336 -0.10 -1.74 -1.73
CA PHE A 336 0.92 -2.63 -1.19
C PHE A 336 0.69 -4.08 -1.60
N PHE A 337 1.74 -4.88 -1.48
CA PHE A 337 1.63 -6.32 -1.54
C PHE A 337 2.65 -7.01 -0.65
N LEU A 338 2.28 -8.20 -0.20
CA LEU A 338 3.05 -9.04 0.70
C LEU A 338 3.37 -10.34 0.00
N LEU A 339 4.63 -10.73 0.05
CA LEU A 339 5.09 -11.97 -0.55
C LEU A 339 5.89 -12.76 0.47
N TYR A 340 5.37 -13.93 0.81
CA TYR A 340 6.17 -14.99 1.40
C TYR A 340 6.53 -15.97 0.30
N GLY A 341 7.82 -16.21 0.07
CA GLY A 341 8.25 -17.11 -1.00
C GLY A 341 9.76 -17.32 -1.06
N LEU A 342 10.17 -18.26 -1.91
CA LEU A 342 11.56 -18.67 -2.08
C LEU A 342 12.34 -17.65 -2.90
N ASN A 343 13.37 -17.04 -2.31
CA ASN A 343 14.35 -16.19 -2.99
C ASN A 343 15.71 -16.89 -3.00
N GLY A 344 16.17 -17.32 -4.17
CA GLY A 344 17.34 -18.20 -4.26
C GLY A 344 17.11 -19.51 -3.50
N SER A 345 17.83 -19.71 -2.39
CA SER A 345 17.72 -20.91 -1.55
C SER A 345 16.96 -20.71 -0.24
N ALA A 346 16.47 -19.50 0.06
CA ALA A 346 15.84 -19.19 1.34
C ALA A 346 14.45 -18.56 1.17
N TYR A 347 13.52 -18.92 2.05
CA TYR A 347 12.22 -18.24 2.12
C TYR A 347 12.38 -16.88 2.79
N GLN A 348 11.68 -15.89 2.25
CA GLN A 348 11.68 -14.52 2.76
C GLN A 348 10.26 -14.01 2.93
N TYR A 349 10.08 -13.15 3.93
CA TYR A 349 8.90 -12.33 4.12
C TYR A 349 9.19 -10.93 3.56
N ARG A 350 8.38 -10.49 2.59
CA ARG A 350 8.64 -9.27 1.83
C ARG A 350 7.42 -8.37 1.86
N VAL A 351 7.68 -7.10 2.13
CA VAL A 351 6.70 -6.01 2.05
C VAL A 351 7.08 -5.10 0.89
N TYR A 352 6.09 -4.76 0.09
CA TYR A 352 6.19 -3.88 -1.03
C TYR A 352 5.09 -2.83 -0.93
N THR A 353 5.41 -1.56 -1.13
CA THR A 353 4.43 -0.48 -1.03
C THR A 353 4.85 0.74 -1.86
N GLY A 354 4.10 1.83 -1.79
CA GLY A 354 4.41 3.09 -2.45
C GLY A 354 3.12 3.82 -2.80
N SER A 355 3.19 4.59 -3.88
CA SER A 355 2.05 5.35 -4.40
C SER A 355 1.43 4.73 -5.65
N GLN A 356 2.16 3.84 -6.34
CA GLN A 356 1.74 3.22 -7.60
C GLN A 356 0.55 2.27 -7.45
N ASN A 357 -0.53 2.56 -8.17
CA ASN A 357 -1.55 1.56 -8.46
C ASN A 357 -1.03 0.53 -9.48
N TRP A 358 -1.76 -0.58 -9.66
CA TRP A 358 -1.47 -1.54 -10.72
C TRP A 358 -2.15 -1.13 -12.04
N THR A 359 -1.79 0.07 -12.50
CA THR A 359 -2.40 0.75 -13.67
C THR A 359 -1.35 1.32 -14.62
N GLN A 360 -1.74 1.58 -15.87
CA GLN A 360 -0.82 2.09 -16.91
C GLN A 360 -0.20 3.43 -16.50
N ASP A 361 -1.05 4.36 -16.08
CA ASP A 361 -0.68 5.72 -15.70
C ASP A 361 0.35 5.72 -14.56
N ALA A 362 0.14 4.87 -13.54
CA ALA A 362 1.10 4.71 -12.45
C ALA A 362 2.47 4.15 -12.89
N LEU A 363 2.53 3.43 -14.02
CA LEU A 363 3.78 2.89 -14.56
C LEU A 363 4.54 3.92 -15.41
N ASN A 364 3.88 4.59 -16.34
CA ASN A 364 4.58 5.36 -17.38
C ASN A 364 4.00 6.76 -17.66
N GLU A 365 3.05 7.25 -16.88
CA GLU A 365 2.52 8.61 -17.03
C GLU A 365 2.72 9.45 -15.78
N ASN A 366 2.56 8.90 -14.58
CA ASN A 366 2.66 9.62 -13.32
C ASN A 366 4.08 9.60 -12.75
N ASP A 367 4.41 10.63 -11.98
CA ASP A 367 5.54 10.59 -11.05
C ASP A 367 5.12 9.79 -9.82
N GLU A 368 5.63 8.57 -9.68
CA GLU A 368 5.28 7.67 -8.59
C GLU A 368 6.52 7.09 -7.93
N ILE A 369 6.32 6.49 -6.76
CA ILE A 369 7.30 5.62 -6.12
C ILE A 369 6.72 4.23 -5.88
N PHE A 370 7.59 3.24 -6.06
CA PHE A 370 7.43 1.86 -5.67
C PHE A 370 8.62 1.48 -4.78
N VAL A 371 8.35 0.91 -3.61
CA VAL A 371 9.36 0.58 -2.60
C VAL A 371 9.27 -0.88 -2.23
N LYS A 372 10.42 -1.53 -2.24
CA LYS A 372 10.64 -2.92 -1.84
C LYS A 372 11.43 -2.91 -0.54
N MET A 373 10.79 -3.29 0.56
CA MET A 373 11.46 -3.38 1.85
C MET A 373 12.47 -4.53 1.87
N GLY A 374 13.53 -4.37 2.66
CA GLY A 374 14.47 -5.44 2.96
C GLY A 374 13.75 -6.68 3.49
N PRO A 375 14.28 -7.89 3.23
CA PRO A 375 13.62 -9.13 3.64
C PRO A 375 13.61 -9.28 5.16
N GLU A 376 12.50 -9.78 5.70
CA GLU A 376 12.48 -10.42 7.01
C GLU A 376 12.60 -11.95 6.84
N THR A 377 13.23 -12.62 7.80
CA THR A 377 13.48 -14.07 7.77
C THR A 377 13.29 -14.68 9.15
N GLY A 378 13.18 -16.00 9.22
CA GLY A 378 12.99 -16.71 10.48
C GLY A 378 11.55 -16.61 11.00
N ALA A 379 11.38 -16.74 12.32
CA ALA A 379 10.08 -16.83 12.98
C ALA A 379 9.49 -15.48 13.40
N THR A 380 10.20 -14.38 13.15
CA THR A 380 9.79 -13.04 13.57
C THR A 380 9.92 -12.09 12.39
N HIS A 381 8.80 -11.58 11.93
CA HIS A 381 8.68 -10.70 10.76
C HIS A 381 7.63 -9.62 11.04
N PRO A 382 7.89 -8.74 12.03
CA PRO A 382 6.92 -7.77 12.53
C PRO A 382 6.39 -6.82 11.46
N LEU A 383 7.20 -6.44 10.47
CA LEU A 383 6.71 -5.58 9.40
C LEU A 383 5.71 -6.35 8.51
N TYR A 384 6.08 -7.56 8.08
CA TYR A 384 5.19 -8.42 7.31
C TYR A 384 3.89 -8.75 8.06
N ASP A 385 3.96 -9.07 9.36
CA ASP A 385 2.79 -9.43 10.16
C ASP A 385 1.82 -8.26 10.33
N ALA A 386 2.34 -7.06 10.52
CA ALA A 386 1.53 -5.86 10.62
C ALA A 386 0.79 -5.59 9.32
N TYR A 387 1.48 -5.64 8.18
CA TYR A 387 0.83 -5.52 6.88
C TYR A 387 -0.15 -6.67 6.60
N TYR A 388 0.16 -7.89 7.03
CA TYR A 388 -0.74 -9.04 6.90
C TYR A 388 -2.04 -8.81 7.69
N THR A 389 -1.92 -8.25 8.89
CA THR A 389 -3.05 -7.88 9.73
C THR A 389 -3.88 -6.78 9.07
N HIS A 390 -3.25 -5.70 8.61
CA HIS A 390 -3.92 -4.61 7.88
C HIS A 390 -4.62 -5.11 6.60
N PHE A 391 -3.96 -5.98 5.82
CA PHE A 391 -4.58 -6.64 4.67
C PHE A 391 -5.86 -7.38 5.08
N ASN A 392 -5.82 -8.13 6.19
CA ASN A 392 -6.96 -8.90 6.66
C ASN A 392 -8.09 -8.00 7.19
N ASP A 393 -7.79 -6.83 7.75
CA ASP A 393 -8.80 -5.86 8.19
C ASP A 393 -9.69 -5.45 7.01
N ALA A 394 -9.09 -5.12 5.86
CA ALA A 394 -9.81 -4.82 4.63
C ALA A 394 -10.41 -6.08 3.97
N TYR A 395 -9.62 -7.16 3.85
CA TYR A 395 -10.01 -8.36 3.13
C TYR A 395 -11.16 -9.09 3.83
N ASN A 396 -11.09 -9.32 5.13
CA ASN A 396 -12.08 -10.14 5.84
C ASN A 396 -13.46 -9.46 5.92
N THR A 397 -13.51 -8.14 5.89
CA THR A 397 -14.73 -7.33 5.90
C THR A 397 -15.22 -6.95 4.50
N GLY A 398 -14.46 -7.27 3.44
CA GLY A 398 -14.82 -7.02 2.05
C GLY A 398 -15.84 -8.01 1.48
N VAL A 399 -16.53 -7.58 0.42
CA VAL A 399 -17.45 -8.40 -0.38
C VAL A 399 -16.66 -9.44 -1.17
N THR A 400 -17.08 -10.70 -1.08
CA THR A 400 -16.47 -11.79 -1.85
C THR A 400 -16.92 -11.74 -3.30
N CYS A 401 -15.95 -11.63 -4.21
CA CYS A 401 -16.20 -11.57 -5.64
C CYS A 401 -16.20 -12.97 -6.26
N THR A 402 -16.93 -13.13 -7.37
CA THR A 402 -17.05 -14.37 -8.14
C THR A 402 -16.89 -14.11 -9.64
N ALA A 403 -16.56 -15.14 -10.43
CA ALA A 403 -16.42 -14.98 -11.87
C ALA A 403 -17.66 -14.40 -12.57
N SER A 404 -18.86 -14.68 -12.05
CA SER A 404 -20.15 -14.20 -12.61
C SER A 404 -20.61 -12.85 -12.06
N SER A 405 -19.96 -12.31 -11.04
CA SER A 405 -20.41 -11.09 -10.35
C SER A 405 -19.66 -9.85 -10.84
N TYR A 406 -19.30 -9.73 -12.12
CA TYR A 406 -18.65 -8.50 -12.61
C TYR A 406 -19.69 -7.43 -13.01
N PRO A 407 -19.49 -6.14 -12.65
CA PRO A 407 -18.55 -5.68 -11.64
C PRO A 407 -19.00 -6.16 -10.25
N CYS A 408 -18.04 -6.61 -9.44
CA CYS A 408 -18.34 -7.03 -8.06
C CYS A 408 -18.80 -5.80 -7.30
N LYS A 409 -19.96 -5.85 -6.66
CA LYS A 409 -20.57 -4.74 -5.90
C LYS A 409 -20.80 -5.16 -4.47
#